data_AF-A0A832G7F6-F1
#
_entry.id   AF-A0A832G7F6-F1
#
_cell.length_a   1.000
_cell.length_b   1.000
_cell.length_c   1.000
_cell.angle_alpha   90.00
_cell.angle_beta   90.00
_cell.angle_gamma   90.00
#
_symmetry.space_group_name_H-M   'P 1'
#
loop_
_entity.id
_entity.type
_entity.pdbx_description
1 polymer ?
#
loop_
_entity_poly.entity_id
_entity_poly.type
_entity_poly.pdbx_seq_one_letter_code
_entity_poly.pdbx_strand_id
1 'polypeptide(L)'
;MRILVASIITVTIISACSSLKLSPAEFAWPIESVLKINDDGFAKEDRYSFSFNTKALFMEETQDSMAYVGKDLRIIRNQDGYYFITSKGFKNVYIFETAGGSLSLKEKITINETGLNNPFFNQRTPYIELVDGDFKAYFTSEGLQGGVK
;
A
#
# COMPACT_ATOMS: atom_id res chain seq x y z
N MET A 1 -1.88 70.63 16.51
CA MET A 1 -1.80 70.55 15.04
C MET A 1 -1.32 69.14 14.75
N ARG A 2 -2.23 68.22 14.40
CA ARG A 2 -2.47 67.82 12.99
C ARG A 2 -1.12 67.41 12.39
N ILE A 3 -0.82 66.16 12.09
CA ILE A 3 -1.48 65.30 11.09
C ILE A 3 -1.01 63.87 11.44
N LEU A 4 -1.89 62.95 11.83
CA LEU A 4 -2.70 62.09 10.96
C LEU A 4 -1.88 61.11 10.11
N VAL A 5 -2.26 59.84 10.20
CA VAL A 5 -2.12 58.78 9.18
C VAL A 5 -0.74 58.16 8.98
N ALA A 6 -0.55 57.01 9.61
CA ALA A 6 -0.19 55.75 8.95
C ALA A 6 0.01 54.71 10.06
N SER A 7 -1.02 54.18 10.73
CA SER A 7 -1.98 53.23 10.14
C SER A 7 -1.43 52.45 8.93
N ILE A 8 -0.20 51.94 9.02
CA ILE A 8 0.15 50.69 8.36
C ILE A 8 -0.19 49.60 9.38
N ILE A 9 -1.50 49.39 9.51
CA ILE A 9 -2.03 48.10 9.93
C ILE A 9 -1.63 47.18 8.77
N THR A 10 -0.46 46.56 8.88
CA THR A 10 -0.10 45.41 8.07
C THR A 10 -1.10 44.32 8.45
N VAL A 11 -2.26 44.35 7.81
CA VAL A 11 -3.21 43.25 7.79
C VAL A 11 -2.48 42.11 7.11
N THR A 12 -1.78 41.32 7.91
CA THR A 12 -1.37 39.98 7.54
C THR A 12 -2.66 39.21 7.31
N ILE A 13 -3.05 39.12 6.05
CA ILE A 13 -4.11 38.24 5.59
C ILE A 13 -3.56 36.82 5.78
N ILE A 14 -3.63 36.30 7.00
CA ILE A 14 -3.51 34.88 7.28
C ILE A 14 -4.75 34.24 6.64
N SER A 15 -4.62 33.88 5.36
CA SER A 15 -5.55 33.00 4.68
C SER A 15 -5.51 31.65 5.39
N ALA A 16 -6.32 31.51 6.44
CA ALA A 16 -6.66 30.23 7.02
C ALA A 16 -7.51 29.49 5.98
N CYS A 17 -6.84 28.81 5.05
CA CYS A 17 -7.48 27.84 4.18
C CYS A 17 -7.94 26.69 5.07
N SER A 18 -9.17 26.80 5.60
CA SER A 18 -9.76 25.73 6.39
C SER A 18 -10.01 24.55 5.45
N SER A 19 -9.16 23.54 5.51
CA SER A 19 -9.40 22.30 4.79
C SER A 19 -10.50 21.52 5.53
N LEU A 20 -11.63 21.34 4.87
CA LEU A 20 -12.67 20.43 5.36
C LEU A 20 -12.09 19.00 5.31
N LYS A 21 -11.89 18.39 6.47
CA LYS A 21 -11.42 17.00 6.61
C LYS A 21 -12.56 16.14 7.15
N LEU A 22 -12.97 15.13 6.38
CA LEU A 22 -13.89 14.09 6.83
C LEU A 22 -13.08 12.96 7.46
N SER A 23 -13.40 12.60 8.71
CA SER A 23 -12.66 11.59 9.48
C SER A 23 -13.57 10.95 10.54
N PRO A 24 -13.47 9.64 10.80
CA PRO A 24 -12.61 8.68 10.09
C PRO A 24 -13.18 8.33 8.71
N ALA A 25 -12.29 8.05 7.76
CA ALA A 25 -12.64 7.43 6.49
C ALA A 25 -12.10 6.01 6.52
N GLU A 26 -12.89 5.06 6.04
CA GLU A 26 -12.50 3.64 5.98
C GLU A 26 -12.15 3.29 4.54
N PHE A 27 -10.87 3.05 4.28
CA PHE A 27 -10.35 2.74 2.95
C PHE A 27 -10.03 1.25 2.77
N ALA A 28 -10.16 0.44 3.82
CA ALA A 28 -9.80 -0.96 3.79
C ALA A 28 -10.68 -1.74 2.82
N TRP A 29 -10.08 -2.76 2.22
CA TRP A 29 -10.85 -3.78 1.54
C TRP A 29 -11.18 -4.89 2.52
N PRO A 30 -12.46 -5.30 2.62
CA PRO A 30 -12.87 -6.31 3.60
C PRO A 30 -12.23 -7.69 3.36
N ILE A 31 -11.76 -7.96 2.13
CA ILE A 31 -11.22 -9.25 1.72
C ILE A 31 -10.03 -9.04 0.78
N GLU A 32 -8.98 -9.85 0.94
CA GLU A 32 -7.87 -9.96 0.00
C GLU A 32 -8.36 -10.23 -1.42
N SER A 33 -7.65 -9.68 -2.40
CA SER A 33 -7.84 -10.02 -3.81
C SER A 33 -6.66 -10.85 -4.33
N VAL A 34 -6.98 -11.95 -5.03
CA VAL A 34 -6.01 -12.82 -5.70
C VAL A 34 -6.15 -12.58 -7.19
N LEU A 35 -5.18 -11.88 -7.76
CA LEU A 35 -5.20 -11.39 -9.13
C LEU A 35 -4.40 -12.31 -10.03
N LYS A 36 -5.02 -12.74 -11.13
CA LYS A 36 -4.29 -13.39 -12.22
C LYS A 36 -3.50 -12.35 -13.00
N ILE A 37 -2.26 -12.67 -13.33
CA ILE A 37 -1.41 -11.84 -14.17
C ILE A 37 -1.58 -12.31 -15.62
N ASN A 38 -1.85 -11.40 -16.54
CA ASN A 38 -1.99 -11.73 -17.96
C ASN A 38 -0.62 -11.84 -18.66
N ASP A 39 -0.64 -12.25 -19.93
CA ASP A 39 0.58 -12.47 -20.74
C ASP A 39 1.41 -11.19 -20.96
N ASP A 40 0.81 -10.01 -20.80
CA ASP A 40 1.48 -8.71 -20.88
C ASP A 40 2.10 -8.26 -19.53
N GLY A 41 1.89 -9.03 -18.47
CA GLY A 41 2.35 -8.72 -17.12
C GLY A 41 1.47 -7.71 -16.38
N PHE A 42 0.18 -7.63 -16.70
CA PHE A 42 -0.78 -6.78 -16.00
C PHE A 42 -1.62 -7.59 -15.00
N ALA A 43 -1.79 -7.02 -13.81
CA ALA A 43 -2.79 -7.44 -12.84
C ALA A 43 -3.95 -6.44 -12.84
N LYS A 44 -5.18 -6.95 -12.81
CA LYS A 44 -6.41 -6.14 -12.79
C LYS A 44 -7.28 -6.57 -11.62
N GLU A 45 -7.74 -5.58 -10.86
CA GLU A 45 -8.70 -5.75 -9.77
C GLU A 45 -10.01 -5.07 -10.16
N ASP A 46 -10.99 -5.89 -10.55
CA ASP A 46 -12.26 -5.40 -11.10
C ASP A 46 -13.19 -4.81 -10.02
N ARG A 47 -13.22 -5.40 -8.81
CA ARG A 47 -14.11 -4.97 -7.73
C ARG A 47 -13.80 -3.56 -7.28
N TYR A 48 -12.53 -3.21 -7.24
CA TYR A 48 -12.06 -1.88 -6.84
C TYR A 48 -11.51 -1.05 -8.01
N SER A 49 -11.69 -1.55 -9.23
CA SER A 49 -11.50 -0.85 -10.51
C SER A 49 -10.12 -0.20 -10.69
N PHE A 50 -9.04 -0.98 -10.59
CA PHE A 50 -7.69 -0.52 -10.99
C PHE A 50 -6.85 -1.65 -11.58
N SER A 51 -5.78 -1.28 -12.31
CA SER A 51 -4.85 -2.22 -12.95
C SER A 51 -3.45 -1.64 -13.00
N PHE A 52 -2.43 -2.50 -12.93
CA PHE A 52 -1.03 -2.08 -13.00
C PHE A 52 -0.15 -3.19 -13.59
N ASN A 53 1.04 -2.80 -14.07
CA ASN A 53 2.04 -3.72 -14.59
C ASN A 53 2.91 -4.27 -13.45
N THR A 54 3.11 -5.59 -13.40
CA THR A 54 3.82 -6.28 -12.32
C THR A 54 5.31 -6.51 -12.61
N LYS A 55 5.80 -6.26 -13.83
CA LYS A 55 7.18 -6.61 -14.25
C LYS A 55 8.24 -6.00 -13.34
N ALA A 56 8.06 -4.74 -12.94
CA ALA A 56 8.97 -4.07 -12.02
C ALA A 56 9.00 -4.73 -10.62
N LEU A 57 7.85 -5.19 -10.14
CA LEU A 57 7.73 -5.91 -8.87
C LEU A 57 8.45 -7.27 -8.92
N PHE A 58 8.26 -8.03 -10.00
CA PHE A 58 8.93 -9.32 -10.17
C PHE A 58 10.44 -9.20 -10.41
N MET A 59 10.88 -8.16 -11.14
CA MET A 59 12.30 -7.84 -11.25
C MET A 59 12.91 -7.55 -9.87
N GLU A 60 12.24 -6.74 -9.04
CA GLU A 60 12.69 -6.42 -7.69
C GLU A 60 12.76 -7.66 -6.76
N GLU A 61 11.78 -8.56 -6.86
CA GLU A 61 11.71 -9.76 -6.02
C GLU A 61 12.68 -10.86 -6.46
N THR A 62 12.76 -11.11 -7.76
CA THR A 62 13.38 -12.33 -8.31
C THR A 62 14.61 -12.07 -9.17
N GLN A 63 14.91 -10.81 -9.49
CA GLN A 63 15.89 -10.40 -10.51
C GLN A 63 15.55 -10.92 -11.93
N ASP A 64 14.28 -11.28 -12.15
CA ASP A 64 13.73 -11.72 -13.43
C ASP A 64 12.38 -11.04 -13.68
N SER A 65 12.30 -10.19 -14.70
CA SER A 65 11.07 -9.48 -15.06
C SER A 65 10.01 -10.38 -15.69
N MET A 66 10.33 -11.62 -16.06
CA MET A 66 9.41 -12.60 -16.64
C MET A 66 8.92 -13.65 -15.64
N ALA A 67 9.40 -13.61 -14.39
CA ALA A 67 9.02 -14.56 -13.34
C ALA A 67 7.54 -14.50 -12.92
N TYR A 68 6.76 -13.57 -13.46
CA TYR A 68 5.31 -13.45 -13.24
C TYR A 68 4.49 -14.52 -13.96
N VAL A 69 5.05 -15.18 -14.97
CA VAL A 69 4.31 -16.15 -15.81
C VAL A 69 3.78 -17.29 -14.94
N GLY A 70 2.45 -17.50 -14.98
CA GLY A 70 1.77 -18.53 -14.21
C GLY A 70 1.67 -18.26 -12.70
N LYS A 71 1.92 -17.01 -12.27
CA LYS A 71 1.79 -16.58 -10.86
C LYS A 71 0.52 -15.76 -10.64
N ASP A 72 0.00 -15.86 -9.43
CA ASP A 72 -1.06 -15.01 -8.93
C ASP A 72 -0.47 -13.95 -7.98
N LEU A 73 -0.99 -12.73 -8.04
CA LEU A 73 -0.63 -11.66 -7.13
C LEU A 73 -1.66 -11.55 -6.01
N ARG A 74 -1.20 -11.41 -4.78
CA ARG A 74 -2.07 -11.21 -3.61
C ARG A 74 -1.97 -9.78 -3.15
N ILE A 75 -3.12 -9.14 -3.00
CA ILE A 75 -3.19 -7.73 -2.62
C ILE A 75 -4.34 -7.47 -1.65
N ILE A 76 -4.08 -6.64 -0.64
CA ILE A 76 -5.11 -6.10 0.25
C ILE A 76 -4.82 -4.62 0.54
N ARG A 77 -5.85 -3.83 0.80
CA ARG A 77 -5.73 -2.43 1.18
C ARG A 77 -6.15 -2.23 2.62
N ASN A 78 -5.34 -1.56 3.43
CA ASN A 78 -5.68 -1.27 4.83
C ASN A 78 -6.54 0.00 4.98
N GLN A 79 -6.94 0.28 6.23
CA GLN A 79 -7.80 1.42 6.58
C GLN A 79 -7.21 2.78 6.25
N ASP A 80 -5.87 2.88 6.24
CA ASP A 80 -5.14 4.11 5.93
C ASP A 80 -4.91 4.28 4.41
N GLY A 81 -5.33 3.30 3.62
CA GLY A 81 -5.31 3.33 2.17
C GLY A 81 -4.04 2.78 1.52
N TYR A 82 -3.14 2.15 2.28
CA TYR A 82 -1.93 1.48 1.78
C TYR A 82 -2.25 0.08 1.27
N TYR A 83 -1.52 -0.34 0.24
CA TYR A 83 -1.63 -1.67 -0.37
C TYR A 83 -0.51 -2.57 0.12
N PHE A 84 -0.85 -3.80 0.46
CA PHE A 84 0.06 -4.86 0.87
C PHE A 84 0.05 -5.91 -0.23
N ILE A 85 1.21 -6.18 -0.81
CA ILE A 85 1.34 -7.04 -1.99
C ILE A 85 2.35 -8.15 -1.73
N THR A 86 2.00 -9.38 -2.10
CA THR A 86 2.92 -10.53 -2.14
C THR A 86 2.49 -11.55 -3.19
N SER A 87 3.24 -12.64 -3.34
CA SER A 87 2.88 -13.78 -4.17
C SER A 87 3.55 -15.05 -3.66
N LYS A 88 3.13 -16.20 -4.17
CA LYS A 88 3.81 -17.47 -3.92
C LYS A 88 5.25 -17.42 -4.44
N GLY A 89 6.20 -17.74 -3.56
CA GLY A 89 7.63 -17.71 -3.80
C GLY A 89 8.29 -16.38 -3.48
N PHE A 90 7.52 -15.34 -3.17
CA PHE A 90 8.08 -14.06 -2.74
C PHE A 90 8.73 -14.22 -1.37
N LYS A 91 9.89 -13.61 -1.19
CA LYS A 91 10.55 -13.45 0.10
C LYS A 91 9.99 -12.27 0.87
N ASN A 92 9.37 -11.32 0.18
CA ASN A 92 8.97 -10.04 0.74
C ASN A 92 7.45 -9.82 0.73
N VAL A 93 7.01 -8.93 1.62
CA VAL A 93 5.75 -8.18 1.50
C VAL A 93 6.11 -6.75 1.13
N TYR A 94 5.41 -6.21 0.14
CA TYR A 94 5.59 -4.85 -0.34
C TYR A 94 4.43 -3.96 0.09
N ILE A 95 4.75 -2.82 0.68
CA ILE A 95 3.78 -1.80 1.07
C ILE A 95 3.84 -0.66 0.07
N PHE A 96 2.72 -0.38 -0.60
CA PHE A 96 2.58 0.70 -1.56
C PHE A 96 1.58 1.76 -1.07
N GLU A 97 1.85 3.01 -1.44
CA GLU A 97 0.91 4.13 -1.31
C GLU A 97 0.48 4.64 -2.68
N THR A 98 -0.64 5.36 -2.73
CA THR A 98 -1.06 6.03 -3.97
C THR A 98 -0.38 7.39 -4.10
N ALA A 99 0.31 7.63 -5.21
CA ALA A 99 0.90 8.93 -5.52
C ALA A 99 0.71 9.26 -7.01
N GLY A 100 0.03 10.37 -7.33
CA GLY A 100 -0.07 10.88 -8.70
C GLY A 100 -0.64 9.89 -9.73
N GLY A 101 -1.60 9.06 -9.33
CA GLY A 101 -2.17 8.01 -10.21
C GLY A 101 -1.31 6.76 -10.35
N SER A 102 -0.30 6.58 -9.49
CA SER A 102 0.59 5.42 -9.45
C SER A 102 0.63 4.78 -8.06
N LEU A 103 1.16 3.55 -7.98
CA LEU A 103 1.57 2.91 -6.74
C LEU A 103 3.05 3.21 -6.50
N SER A 104 3.35 3.92 -5.42
CA SER A 104 4.71 4.23 -4.98
C SER A 104 5.11 3.28 -3.85
N LEU A 105 6.29 2.66 -3.97
CA LEU A 105 6.80 1.77 -2.93
C LEU A 105 7.11 2.58 -1.67
N LYS A 106 6.42 2.29 -0.58
CA LYS A 106 6.72 2.83 0.75
C LYS A 106 7.77 1.98 1.45
N GLU A 107 7.57 0.66 1.46
CA GLU A 107 8.43 -0.24 2.21
C GLU A 107 8.47 -1.65 1.59
N LYS A 108 9.65 -2.28 1.65
CA LYS A 108 9.86 -3.69 1.31
C LYS A 108 10.29 -4.43 2.57
N ILE A 109 9.52 -5.44 2.95
CA ILE A 109 9.74 -6.16 4.21
C ILE A 109 10.07 -7.60 3.90
N THR A 110 11.30 -8.01 4.19
CA THR A 110 11.71 -9.42 4.08
C THR A 110 11.01 -10.26 5.15
N ILE A 111 10.31 -11.30 4.70
CA ILE A 111 9.57 -12.23 5.57
C ILE A 111 10.30 -13.56 5.67
N ASN A 112 10.66 -14.13 4.52
CA ASN A 112 11.30 -15.43 4.45
C ASN A 112 12.29 -15.48 3.28
N GLU A 113 13.58 -15.63 3.57
CA GLU A 113 14.65 -15.69 2.57
C GLU A 113 14.50 -16.85 1.57
N THR A 114 13.76 -17.91 1.93
CA THR A 114 13.49 -19.05 1.04
C THR A 114 12.20 -18.91 0.23
N GLY A 115 11.41 -17.85 0.49
CA GLY A 115 10.15 -17.57 -0.18
C GLY A 115 8.92 -18.14 0.54
N LEU A 116 7.79 -17.47 0.36
CA LEU A 116 6.48 -17.85 0.90
C LEU A 116 5.87 -18.99 0.08
N ASN A 117 5.22 -19.95 0.74
CA ASN A 117 4.70 -21.14 0.05
C ASN A 117 3.24 -20.96 -0.42
N ASN A 118 2.36 -20.60 0.49
CA ASN A 118 0.95 -20.34 0.21
C ASN A 118 0.46 -19.15 1.07
N PRO A 119 1.01 -17.94 0.83
CA PRO A 119 0.66 -16.78 1.62
C PRO A 119 -0.80 -16.39 1.41
N PHE A 120 -1.45 -15.77 2.39
CA PHE A 120 -2.69 -15.01 2.21
C PHE A 120 -2.83 -13.93 3.29
N PHE A 121 -3.55 -12.87 2.98
CA PHE A 121 -3.83 -11.78 3.90
C PHE A 121 -5.21 -11.87 4.55
N ASN A 122 -5.28 -11.51 5.84
CA ASN A 122 -6.53 -11.21 6.55
C ASN A 122 -6.54 -9.76 7.03
N GLN A 123 -7.70 -9.12 6.93
CA GLN A 123 -7.94 -7.82 7.55
C GLN A 123 -8.15 -8.01 9.06
N ARG A 124 -7.28 -7.42 9.91
CA ARG A 124 -7.39 -7.47 11.38
C ARG A 124 -7.06 -6.12 12.00
N THR A 125 -7.97 -5.15 11.90
CA THR A 125 -7.77 -3.79 12.43
C THR A 125 -7.10 -3.80 13.82
N PRO A 126 -5.97 -3.10 13.99
CA PRO A 126 -5.33 -2.13 13.06
C PRO A 126 -4.37 -2.76 12.03
N TYR A 127 -4.24 -4.07 11.98
CA TYR A 127 -3.24 -4.80 11.20
C TYR A 127 -3.78 -5.42 9.92
N ILE A 128 -2.86 -5.65 8.98
CA ILE A 128 -2.96 -6.72 8.00
C ILE A 128 -2.22 -7.93 8.55
N GLU A 129 -2.87 -9.08 8.62
CA GLU A 129 -2.23 -10.34 8.99
C GLU A 129 -1.83 -11.08 7.71
N LEU A 130 -0.55 -11.38 7.53
CA LEU A 130 -0.08 -12.39 6.58
C LEU A 130 -0.05 -13.75 7.28
N VAL A 131 -0.56 -14.77 6.62
CA VAL A 131 -0.46 -16.17 7.05
C VAL A 131 0.22 -16.98 5.95
N ASP A 132 1.19 -17.82 6.32
CA ASP A 132 1.80 -18.82 5.43
C ASP A 132 2.05 -20.13 6.21
N GLY A 133 1.08 -21.06 6.17
CA GLY A 133 1.08 -22.22 7.05
C GLY A 133 0.88 -21.81 8.51
N ASP A 134 1.80 -22.22 9.39
CA ASP A 134 1.78 -21.84 10.81
C ASP A 134 2.38 -20.44 11.07
N PHE A 135 3.12 -19.89 10.10
CA PHE A 135 3.71 -18.57 10.20
C PHE A 135 2.65 -17.47 10.10
N LYS A 136 2.77 -16.47 10.98
CA LYS A 136 1.94 -15.27 10.98
C LYS A 136 2.78 -14.02 11.14
N ALA A 137 2.46 -12.98 10.39
CA ALA A 137 3.04 -11.64 10.55
C ALA A 137 1.95 -10.57 10.51
N TYR A 138 2.14 -9.51 11.30
CA TYR A 138 1.19 -8.40 11.39
C TYR A 138 1.84 -7.11 10.88
N PHE A 139 1.17 -6.42 9.97
CA PHE A 139 1.68 -5.20 9.34
C PHE A 139 0.77 -4.01 9.60
N THR A 140 1.37 -2.83 9.70
CA THR A 140 0.70 -1.54 9.52
C THR A 140 1.33 -0.79 8.36
N SER A 141 0.89 0.45 8.11
CA SER A 141 1.58 1.34 7.16
C SER A 141 3.04 1.57 7.54
N GLU A 142 3.41 1.46 8.82
CA GLU A 142 4.77 1.67 9.34
C GLU A 142 5.60 0.37 9.37
N GLY A 143 5.12 -0.66 8.68
CA GLY A 143 5.84 -1.91 8.50
C GLY A 143 5.45 -3.02 9.47
N LEU A 144 6.38 -3.95 9.69
CA LEU A 144 6.17 -5.15 10.50
C LEU A 144 6.02 -4.81 11.98
N GLN A 145 4.93 -5.23 12.59
CA GLN A 145 4.62 -4.99 14.01
C GLN A 145 4.87 -6.20 14.91
N GLY A 146 5.07 -7.39 14.33
CA GLY A 146 5.30 -8.63 15.07
C GLY A 146 4.83 -9.86 14.29
N GLY A 147 5.00 -11.04 14.87
CA GLY A 147 4.61 -12.29 14.25
C GLY A 147 4.97 -13.53 15.06
N VAL A 148 4.40 -14.66 14.67
CA VAL A 148 4.71 -15.99 15.22
C VAL A 148 5.35 -16.80 14.10
N LYS A 149 6.52 -17.38 14.39
CA LYS A 149 7.22 -18.33 13.52
C LYS A 149 6.95 -19.75 13.96
#